data_AF-A0AAX2RBV1-F1
#
_entry.id   AF-A0AAX2RBV1-F1
#
_cell.length_a   1.000
_cell.length_b   1.000
_cell.length_c   1.000
_cell.angle_alpha   90.00
_cell.angle_beta   90.00
_cell.angle_gamma   90.00
#
_symmetry.space_group_name_H-M   'P 1'
#
loop_
_entity.id
_entity.type
_entity.pdbx_description
1 polymer ?
#
loop_
_entity_poly.entity_id
_entity_poly.type
_entity_poly.pdbx_seq_one_letter_code
_entity_poly.pdbx_strand_id
1 'polypeptide(L)'
;MNSKNHKGPDVNGTMFAGTWNHLFGPGRSETQCRIVIDVKTHKLVAAQALNGLNWVNLAVAEKADLSESLFEGNDVSSAPAEFGLEQVENLPEWALPAVGKGAVVVVTANADVRCYRLAEGESAASNVINDVQFGPATRAIERALCRGKTATGREESVAMTDRDVVEGAERMARILLQAMGFDFSGESVRASSNPRAVRAWNVVGALLEEYNGTDLSSAVDALEEEGRNLAPDCSPIAAFEAGVSAALQEAKGLSVVFSSMLQDRTRQNAVYHAHSGQRAAIVGVGISPAQESGWDEESLPFVKIRFRDGVELPVFGEELFSDDDRFLALCSAVFGGYGAARDVADGFAGPYHLARDGSISDKQAFLAELKVKGPNFTCVQAPWTPSEFRAGESNPSTKY
;
A
#
# COMPACT_ATOMS: atom_id res chain seq x y z
N MET A 1 2.12 -21.41 47.09
CA MET A 1 1.85 -21.12 45.67
C MET A 1 0.45 -20.55 45.59
N ASN A 2 0.30 -19.23 45.51
CA ASN A 2 -1.01 -18.56 45.44
C ASN A 2 -1.23 -18.09 43.99
N SER A 3 -2.06 -18.83 43.24
CA SER A 3 -2.60 -18.37 41.97
C SER A 3 -3.58 -17.22 42.26
N LYS A 4 -3.28 -16.02 41.76
CA LYS A 4 -4.19 -14.89 41.82
C LYS A 4 -5.25 -15.09 40.74
N ASN A 5 -6.48 -15.42 41.16
CA ASN A 5 -7.64 -15.45 40.27
C ASN A 5 -7.91 -14.04 39.74
N HIS A 6 -7.60 -13.80 38.46
CA HIS A 6 -8.08 -12.63 37.75
C HIS A 6 -9.58 -12.82 37.49
N LYS A 7 -10.41 -12.03 38.18
CA LYS A 7 -11.87 -11.99 37.93
C LYS A 7 -12.08 -11.42 36.52
N GLY A 8 -12.59 -12.23 35.60
CA GLY A 8 -12.94 -11.82 34.24
C GLY A 8 -14.12 -10.85 34.24
N PRO A 9 -14.47 -10.29 33.06
CA PRO A 9 -15.70 -9.51 32.92
C PRO A 9 -16.91 -10.36 33.29
N ASP A 10 -17.79 -9.80 34.12
CA ASP A 10 -19.04 -10.43 34.58
C ASP A 10 -20.00 -10.55 33.39
N VAL A 11 -20.07 -11.73 32.79
CA VAL A 11 -20.99 -12.03 31.69
C VAL A 11 -22.26 -12.62 32.29
N ASN A 12 -23.37 -11.89 32.18
CA ASN A 12 -24.70 -12.21 32.72
C ASN A 12 -25.28 -13.55 32.21
N GLY A 13 -24.70 -14.70 32.53
CA GLY A 13 -25.24 -16.05 32.31
C GLY A 13 -25.63 -16.42 30.87
N THR A 14 -25.34 -15.61 29.85
CA THR A 14 -25.80 -15.87 28.47
C THR A 14 -24.70 -16.46 27.58
N MET A 15 -23.51 -16.65 28.13
CA MET A 15 -22.38 -17.18 27.39
C MET A 15 -22.28 -18.70 27.55
N PHE A 16 -22.11 -19.40 26.44
CA PHE A 16 -21.90 -20.84 26.41
C PHE A 16 -20.62 -21.15 25.63
N ALA A 17 -19.83 -22.08 26.12
CA ALA A 17 -18.59 -22.51 25.50
C ALA A 17 -18.56 -24.04 25.34
N GLY A 18 -17.90 -24.51 24.30
CA GLY A 18 -17.76 -25.94 24.06
C GLY A 18 -17.00 -26.24 22.77
N THR A 19 -17.10 -27.48 22.31
CA THR A 19 -16.51 -27.93 21.05
C THR A 19 -17.59 -28.17 20.00
N TRP A 20 -17.28 -27.86 18.75
CA TRP A 20 -18.17 -28.05 17.61
C TRP A 20 -17.37 -28.57 16.42
N ASN A 21 -17.88 -29.57 15.70
CA ASN A 21 -17.22 -30.02 14.47
C ASN A 21 -17.88 -29.36 13.26
N HIS A 22 -17.07 -28.78 12.37
CA HIS A 22 -17.58 -28.07 11.20
C HIS A 22 -16.79 -28.38 9.93
N LEU A 23 -17.49 -28.41 8.80
CA LEU A 23 -16.91 -28.65 7.48
C LEU A 23 -16.78 -27.32 6.72
N PHE A 24 -15.56 -26.79 6.63
CA PHE A 24 -15.32 -25.50 5.95
C PHE A 24 -15.24 -25.67 4.43
N GLY A 25 -16.36 -25.52 3.73
CA GLY A 25 -16.40 -25.56 2.26
C GLY A 25 -16.12 -26.92 1.62
N PRO A 26 -16.29 -27.03 0.28
CA PRO A 26 -16.19 -28.30 -0.43
C PRO A 26 -14.75 -28.85 -0.42
N GLY A 27 -14.62 -30.14 -0.09
CA GLY A 27 -13.34 -30.87 -0.16
C GLY A 27 -12.43 -30.72 1.06
N ARG A 28 -12.82 -29.98 2.09
CA ARG A 28 -12.11 -29.98 3.38
C ARG A 28 -12.57 -31.12 4.27
N SER A 29 -11.72 -31.52 5.21
CA SER A 29 -12.09 -32.45 6.27
C SER A 29 -12.89 -31.74 7.36
N GLU A 30 -13.78 -32.48 8.02
CA GLU A 30 -14.43 -32.03 9.25
C GLU A 30 -13.37 -31.59 10.26
N THR A 31 -13.54 -30.39 10.80
CA THR A 31 -12.56 -29.73 11.65
C THR A 31 -13.17 -29.45 13.01
N GLN A 32 -12.51 -29.93 14.07
CA GLN A 32 -12.94 -29.62 15.44
C GLN A 32 -12.64 -28.16 15.76
N CYS A 33 -13.66 -27.46 16.24
CA CYS A 33 -13.62 -26.08 16.68
C CYS A 33 -13.87 -26.02 18.19
N ARG A 34 -13.27 -25.04 18.86
CA ARG A 34 -13.71 -24.58 20.18
C ARG A 34 -14.37 -23.22 20.01
N ILE A 35 -15.55 -23.07 20.60
CA ILE A 35 -16.42 -21.91 20.37
C ILE A 35 -16.86 -21.28 21.69
N VAL A 36 -17.19 -20.00 21.63
CA VAL A 36 -17.97 -19.28 22.63
C VAL A 36 -19.09 -18.55 21.90
N ILE A 37 -20.32 -18.75 22.35
CA ILE A 37 -21.50 -18.08 21.82
C ILE A 37 -22.17 -17.24 22.91
N ASP A 38 -22.81 -16.17 22.50
CA ASP A 38 -23.75 -15.40 23.32
C ASP A 38 -25.17 -15.69 22.84
N VAL A 39 -25.93 -16.45 23.64
CA VAL A 39 -27.29 -16.84 23.24
C VAL A 39 -28.26 -15.66 23.26
N LYS A 40 -27.97 -14.61 24.03
CA LYS A 40 -28.84 -13.42 24.11
C LYS A 40 -28.74 -12.58 22.85
N THR A 41 -27.53 -12.39 22.35
CA THR A 41 -27.30 -11.60 21.13
C THR A 41 -27.28 -12.45 19.86
N HIS A 42 -27.39 -13.78 20.01
CA HIS A 42 -27.38 -14.75 18.91
C HIS A 42 -26.10 -14.62 18.06
N LYS A 43 -24.95 -14.62 18.74
CA LYS A 43 -23.64 -14.33 18.13
C LYS A 43 -22.56 -15.33 18.50
N LEU A 44 -21.68 -15.61 17.53
CA LEU A 44 -20.42 -16.31 17.73
C LEU A 44 -19.36 -15.31 18.24
N VAL A 45 -19.05 -15.37 19.53
CA VAL A 45 -18.15 -14.43 20.22
C VAL A 45 -16.69 -14.76 19.93
N ALA A 46 -16.32 -16.03 20.00
CA ALA A 46 -14.97 -16.49 19.73
C ALA A 46 -14.98 -17.88 19.11
N ALA A 47 -14.03 -18.15 18.22
CA ALA A 47 -13.88 -19.46 17.61
C ALA A 47 -12.43 -19.71 17.19
N GLN A 48 -11.96 -20.93 17.46
CA GLN A 48 -10.69 -21.45 16.98
C GLN A 48 -10.87 -22.86 16.42
N ALA A 49 -10.13 -23.20 15.38
CA ALA A 49 -10.09 -24.53 14.78
C ALA A 49 -8.79 -25.26 15.14
N LEU A 50 -8.87 -26.59 15.25
CA LEU A 50 -7.71 -27.45 15.46
C LEU A 50 -7.05 -27.79 14.12
N ASN A 51 -5.83 -27.30 13.88
CA ASN A 51 -5.09 -27.53 12.62
C ASN A 51 -4.15 -28.75 12.67
N GLY A 52 -4.55 -29.80 13.38
CA GLY A 52 -3.77 -31.02 13.60
C GLY A 52 -2.90 -30.99 14.86
N LEU A 53 -2.26 -29.85 15.18
CA LEU A 53 -1.43 -29.71 16.39
C LEU A 53 -1.82 -28.53 17.28
N ASN A 54 -2.36 -27.44 16.71
CA ASN A 54 -2.61 -26.21 17.44
C ASN A 54 -4.03 -25.69 17.20
N TRP A 55 -4.52 -24.94 18.19
CA TRP A 55 -5.73 -24.13 18.04
C TRP A 55 -5.39 -22.82 17.35
N VAL A 56 -6.01 -22.54 16.22
CA VAL A 56 -5.80 -21.31 15.44
C VAL A 56 -7.09 -20.50 15.35
N ASN A 57 -6.98 -19.18 15.40
CA ASN A 57 -8.14 -18.29 15.20
C ASN A 57 -8.68 -18.45 13.78
N LEU A 58 -10.00 -18.64 13.68
CA LEU A 58 -10.68 -18.67 12.39
C LEU A 58 -10.61 -17.31 11.69
N ALA A 59 -10.44 -17.33 10.37
CA ALA A 59 -10.56 -16.14 9.54
C ALA A 59 -12.00 -15.60 9.55
N VAL A 60 -12.20 -14.35 9.11
CA VAL A 60 -13.53 -13.71 9.12
C VAL A 60 -14.56 -14.52 8.34
N ALA A 61 -14.20 -15.01 7.14
CA ALA A 61 -15.09 -15.81 6.31
C ALA A 61 -15.44 -17.17 6.97
N GLU A 62 -14.46 -17.83 7.60
CA GLU A 62 -14.66 -19.10 8.30
C GLU A 62 -15.52 -18.94 9.55
N LYS A 63 -15.39 -17.82 10.28
CA LYS A 63 -16.29 -17.50 11.40
C LYS A 63 -17.72 -17.26 10.94
N ALA A 64 -17.93 -16.61 9.79
CA ALA A 64 -19.26 -16.39 9.24
C ALA A 64 -19.92 -17.72 8.86
N ASP A 65 -19.20 -18.59 8.15
CA ASP A 65 -19.65 -19.95 7.77
C ASP A 65 -20.00 -20.82 9.00
N LEU A 66 -19.13 -20.82 10.02
CA LEU A 66 -19.39 -21.52 11.28
C LEU A 66 -20.61 -20.93 12.02
N SER A 67 -20.76 -19.61 12.00
CA SER A 67 -21.89 -18.91 12.63
C SER A 67 -23.22 -19.29 11.97
N GLU A 68 -23.27 -19.36 10.64
CA GLU A 68 -24.45 -19.79 9.89
C GLU A 68 -24.85 -21.23 10.27
N SER A 69 -23.88 -22.14 10.35
CA SER A 69 -24.12 -23.52 10.79
C SER A 69 -24.70 -23.61 12.21
N LEU A 70 -24.14 -22.85 13.16
CA LEU A 70 -24.58 -22.86 14.56
C LEU A 70 -26.00 -22.30 14.72
N PHE A 71 -26.30 -21.19 14.06
CA PHE A 71 -27.50 -20.41 14.35
C PHE A 71 -28.63 -20.67 13.37
N GLU A 72 -28.35 -20.69 12.07
CA GLU A 72 -29.37 -20.90 11.05
C GLU A 72 -29.61 -22.39 10.81
N GLY A 73 -28.53 -23.19 10.80
CA GLY A 73 -28.61 -24.63 10.56
C GLY A 73 -29.14 -25.45 11.74
N ASN A 74 -28.77 -25.05 12.96
CA ASN A 74 -29.01 -25.88 14.16
C ASN A 74 -29.72 -25.16 15.31
N ASP A 75 -29.98 -23.85 15.19
CA ASP A 75 -30.61 -23.02 16.24
C ASP A 75 -30.02 -23.24 17.64
N VAL A 76 -28.67 -23.30 17.74
CA VAL A 76 -27.97 -23.64 18.99
C VAL A 76 -28.29 -22.68 20.14
N SER A 77 -28.81 -21.48 19.87
CA SER A 77 -29.17 -20.52 20.92
C SER A 77 -30.41 -20.90 21.72
N SER A 78 -31.32 -21.71 21.17
CA SER A 78 -32.55 -22.10 21.89
C SER A 78 -32.30 -23.18 22.95
N ALA A 79 -31.32 -24.06 22.72
CA ALA A 79 -30.97 -25.15 23.64
C ALA A 79 -29.47 -25.52 23.60
N PRO A 80 -28.55 -24.61 23.97
CA PRO A 80 -27.10 -24.82 23.81
C PRO A 80 -26.56 -26.06 24.55
N ALA A 81 -27.18 -26.42 25.68
CA ALA A 81 -26.79 -27.60 26.46
C ALA A 81 -27.06 -28.92 25.74
N GLU A 82 -28.06 -28.99 24.85
CA GLU A 82 -28.35 -30.20 24.05
C GLU A 82 -27.25 -30.47 23.02
N PHE A 83 -26.50 -29.43 22.65
CA PHE A 83 -25.34 -29.50 21.76
C PHE A 83 -24.01 -29.69 22.52
N GLY A 84 -24.07 -29.98 23.83
CA GLY A 84 -22.87 -30.18 24.65
C GLY A 84 -22.09 -28.90 24.94
N LEU A 85 -22.72 -27.72 24.81
CA LEU A 85 -22.11 -26.47 25.26
C LEU A 85 -22.42 -26.24 26.74
N GLU A 86 -21.42 -25.78 27.48
CA GLU A 86 -21.51 -25.49 28.91
C GLU A 86 -21.64 -23.98 29.13
N GLN A 87 -22.51 -23.58 30.05
CA GLN A 87 -22.64 -22.19 30.44
C GLN A 87 -21.35 -21.74 31.13
N VAL A 88 -20.83 -20.57 30.75
CA VAL A 88 -19.60 -20.02 31.33
C VAL A 88 -19.86 -18.67 31.99
N GLU A 89 -19.41 -18.52 33.24
CA GLU A 89 -19.45 -17.24 33.96
C GLU A 89 -18.35 -16.27 33.51
N ASN A 90 -17.29 -16.78 32.88
CA ASN A 90 -16.18 -16.01 32.37
C ASN A 90 -15.73 -16.57 31.02
N LEU A 91 -15.30 -15.68 30.12
CA LEU A 91 -14.71 -16.12 28.85
C LEU A 91 -13.47 -16.99 29.11
N PRO A 92 -13.34 -18.16 28.44
CA PRO A 92 -12.13 -18.95 28.49
C PRO A 92 -10.90 -18.12 28.12
N GLU A 93 -9.74 -18.42 28.70
CA GLU A 93 -8.51 -17.65 28.47
C GLU A 93 -8.17 -17.51 26.98
N TRP A 94 -8.41 -18.56 26.20
CA TRP A 94 -8.17 -18.57 24.75
C TRP A 94 -9.11 -17.65 23.95
N ALA A 95 -10.29 -17.32 24.50
CA ALA A 95 -11.30 -16.48 23.86
C ALA A 95 -11.08 -14.99 24.16
N LEU A 96 -10.32 -14.63 25.21
CA LEU A 96 -10.05 -13.25 25.60
C LEU A 96 -9.45 -12.38 24.48
N PRO A 97 -8.54 -12.86 23.60
CA PRO A 97 -8.02 -12.06 22.49
C PRO A 97 -9.06 -11.78 21.40
N ALA A 98 -10.09 -12.63 21.26
CA ALA A 98 -11.04 -12.59 20.16
C ALA A 98 -12.15 -11.56 20.34
N VAL A 99 -12.47 -11.19 21.59
CA VAL A 99 -13.54 -10.24 21.91
C VAL A 99 -13.17 -8.78 21.58
N GLY A 100 -11.94 -8.54 21.12
CA GLY A 100 -11.48 -7.20 20.80
C GLY A 100 -11.31 -6.37 22.06
N LYS A 101 -10.12 -5.80 22.26
CA LYS A 101 -9.93 -4.81 23.32
C LYS A 101 -10.53 -3.48 22.86
N GLY A 102 -11.86 -3.40 22.83
CA GLY A 102 -12.57 -2.15 22.58
C GLY A 102 -12.40 -1.21 23.77
N ALA A 103 -11.36 -0.37 23.73
CA ALA A 103 -11.29 0.78 24.62
C ALA A 103 -12.24 1.84 24.07
N VAL A 104 -13.27 2.22 24.84
CA VAL A 104 -14.07 3.40 24.54
C VAL A 104 -13.44 4.58 25.27
N VAL A 105 -13.03 5.58 24.51
CA VAL A 105 -12.55 6.86 25.02
C VAL A 105 -13.77 7.77 25.12
N VAL A 106 -14.15 8.18 26.32
CA VAL A 106 -15.16 9.22 26.53
C VAL A 106 -14.45 10.45 27.02
N VAL A 107 -14.64 11.54 26.29
CA VAL A 107 -14.22 12.88 26.71
C VAL A 107 -15.43 13.52 27.39
N THR A 108 -15.26 13.91 28.66
CA THR A 108 -16.31 14.58 29.42
C THR A 108 -16.21 16.10 29.28
N ALA A 109 -17.30 16.83 29.56
CA ALA A 109 -17.38 18.29 29.43
C ALA A 109 -16.39 19.10 30.29
N ASN A 110 -15.62 18.45 31.18
CA ASN A 110 -14.56 19.07 31.98
C ASN A 110 -13.15 18.66 31.52
N ALA A 111 -12.98 18.19 30.28
CA ALA A 111 -11.71 17.77 29.68
C ALA A 111 -11.01 16.59 30.39
N ASP A 112 -11.76 15.72 31.07
CA ASP A 112 -11.23 14.48 31.65
C ASP A 112 -11.41 13.35 30.62
N VAL A 113 -10.28 12.79 30.15
CA VAL A 113 -10.23 11.71 29.15
C VAL A 113 -10.25 10.36 29.87
N ARG A 114 -11.41 9.71 29.86
CA ARG A 114 -11.60 8.41 30.53
C ARG A 114 -11.65 7.29 29.50
N CYS A 115 -10.72 6.35 29.64
CA CYS A 115 -10.76 5.09 28.90
C CYS A 115 -11.56 4.07 29.69
N TYR A 116 -12.76 3.76 29.20
CA TYR A 116 -13.55 2.67 29.76
C TYR A 116 -13.21 1.37 29.04
N ARG A 117 -13.13 0.31 29.84
CA ARG A 117 -13.18 -1.07 29.36
C ARG A 117 -14.65 -1.45 29.38
N LEU A 118 -15.35 -1.28 28.26
CA LEU A 118 -16.74 -1.71 28.19
C LEU A 118 -16.80 -3.19 27.81
N ALA A 119 -17.64 -3.94 28.51
CA ALA A 119 -18.16 -5.19 27.98
C ALA A 119 -19.19 -4.86 26.89
N GLU A 120 -19.34 -5.71 25.88
CA GLU A 120 -20.36 -5.52 24.84
C GLU A 120 -21.76 -5.47 25.48
N GLY A 121 -22.48 -4.35 25.31
CA GLY A 121 -23.87 -4.16 25.76
C GLY A 121 -24.12 -2.99 26.72
N GLU A 122 -23.07 -2.32 27.24
CA GLU A 122 -23.25 -1.13 28.07
C GLU A 122 -23.23 0.17 27.26
N SER A 123 -24.22 1.04 27.52
CA SER A 123 -24.27 2.40 27.01
C SER A 123 -23.47 3.34 27.92
N ALA A 124 -22.68 4.24 27.34
CA ALA A 124 -21.86 5.22 28.05
C ALA A 124 -22.64 6.23 28.92
N ALA A 125 -23.98 6.22 28.88
CA ALA A 125 -24.82 7.24 29.51
C ALA A 125 -25.08 7.06 31.02
N SER A 126 -24.82 5.91 31.64
CA SER A 126 -25.39 5.62 32.97
C SER A 126 -24.44 5.43 34.16
N ASN A 127 -23.11 5.52 34.03
CA ASN A 127 -22.22 5.27 35.17
C ASN A 127 -21.12 6.34 35.33
N VAL A 128 -21.36 7.31 36.22
CA VAL A 128 -20.31 8.14 36.85
C VAL A 128 -20.09 7.59 38.25
N ILE A 129 -19.13 6.69 38.41
CA ILE A 129 -18.62 6.27 39.72
C ILE A 129 -17.21 6.86 39.88
N ASN A 130 -17.01 7.53 41.01
CA ASN A 130 -15.75 8.17 41.37
C ASN A 130 -14.68 7.10 41.68
N ASP A 131 -13.48 7.36 41.13
CA ASP A 131 -12.17 6.88 41.60
C ASP A 131 -11.62 5.56 41.01
N VAL A 132 -10.91 5.59 39.86
CA VAL A 132 -9.95 4.55 39.39
C VAL A 132 -8.87 5.13 38.44
N GLN A 133 -7.62 4.63 38.55
CA GLN A 133 -6.35 5.06 37.94
C GLN A 133 -6.16 4.94 36.41
N PHE A 134 -5.25 5.78 35.87
CA PHE A 134 -4.81 5.94 34.47
C PHE A 134 -4.28 4.68 33.75
N GLY A 135 -4.75 4.44 32.52
CA GLY A 135 -4.29 3.35 31.62
C GLY A 135 -3.02 3.64 30.79
N PRO A 136 -2.50 2.64 30.04
CA PRO A 136 -1.25 2.76 29.26
C PRO A 136 -1.37 3.60 27.98
N ALA A 137 -2.55 3.60 27.32
CA ALA A 137 -2.77 4.32 26.05
C ALA A 137 -2.77 5.85 26.25
N THR A 138 -3.41 6.34 27.31
CA THR A 138 -3.41 7.77 27.69
C THR A 138 -2.00 8.27 27.95
N ARG A 139 -1.18 7.46 28.65
CA ARG A 139 0.24 7.78 28.90
C ARG A 139 1.10 7.72 27.64
N ALA A 140 0.72 6.94 26.62
CA ALA A 140 1.43 6.90 25.34
C ALA A 140 1.13 8.16 24.49
N ILE A 141 -0.13 8.61 24.49
CA ILE A 141 -0.57 9.83 23.81
C ILE A 141 0.05 11.07 24.49
N GLU A 142 -0.01 11.15 25.82
CA GLU A 142 0.60 12.23 26.60
C GLU A 142 2.13 12.31 26.39
N ARG A 143 2.82 11.16 26.36
CA ARG A 143 4.26 11.13 26.03
C ARG A 143 4.57 11.51 24.58
N ALA A 144 3.67 11.25 23.64
CA ALA A 144 3.84 11.66 22.25
C ALA A 144 3.69 13.18 22.10
N LEU A 145 2.79 13.80 22.86
CA LEU A 145 2.58 15.25 22.90
C LEU A 145 3.73 16.01 23.62
N CYS A 146 4.35 15.40 24.65
CA CYS A 146 5.35 16.09 25.49
C CYS A 146 6.83 15.87 25.09
N ARG A 147 7.15 15.19 23.97
CA ARG A 147 8.54 14.85 23.58
C ARG A 147 9.20 15.84 22.61
N GLY A 148 8.93 17.13 22.75
CA GLY A 148 9.78 18.21 22.22
C GLY A 148 10.75 18.73 23.28
N LYS A 149 11.79 17.96 23.66
CA LYS A 149 12.89 18.47 24.50
C LYS A 149 14.20 18.34 23.74
N THR A 150 14.77 19.46 23.33
CA THR A 150 16.13 19.56 22.80
C THR A 150 17.14 19.34 23.94
N ALA A 151 18.33 18.81 23.59
CA ALA A 151 19.35 18.34 24.53
C ALA A 151 20.00 19.44 25.40
N THR A 152 19.61 20.70 25.25
CA THR A 152 20.31 21.87 25.84
C THR A 152 19.66 22.42 27.11
N GLY A 153 18.57 21.84 27.61
CA GLY A 153 17.99 22.19 28.92
C GLY A 153 17.49 23.63 29.05
N ARG A 154 17.42 24.37 27.96
CA ARG A 154 16.85 25.72 27.88
C ARG A 154 15.46 25.60 27.25
N GLU A 155 14.42 25.95 28.01
CA GLU A 155 13.05 26.06 27.49
C GLU A 155 12.97 27.29 26.58
N GLU A 156 13.43 27.14 25.34
CA GLU A 156 12.97 28.01 24.25
C GLU A 156 11.64 27.44 23.77
N SER A 157 10.57 28.23 23.86
CA SER A 157 9.28 27.88 23.26
C SER A 157 9.42 27.95 21.74
N VAL A 158 9.92 26.89 21.14
CA VAL A 158 9.86 26.73 19.69
C VAL A 158 8.39 26.52 19.35
N ALA A 159 7.79 27.51 18.68
CA ALA A 159 6.44 27.36 18.14
C ALA A 159 6.43 26.15 17.20
N MET A 160 5.47 25.24 17.39
CA MET A 160 5.27 24.12 16.46
C MET A 160 4.87 24.68 15.10
N THR A 161 5.47 24.15 14.03
CA THR A 161 5.03 24.47 12.67
C THR A 161 3.76 23.69 12.32
N ASP A 162 3.01 24.13 11.31
CA ASP A 162 1.82 23.39 10.82
C ASP A 162 2.20 21.98 10.37
N ARG A 163 3.42 21.81 9.84
CA ARG A 163 4.00 20.50 9.54
C ARG A 163 4.14 19.61 10.76
N ASP A 164 4.70 20.14 11.85
CA ASP A 164 4.88 19.39 13.10
C ASP A 164 3.54 18.96 13.70
N VAL A 165 2.53 19.83 13.60
CA VAL A 165 1.16 19.58 14.04
C VAL A 165 0.56 18.42 13.24
N VAL A 166 0.60 18.48 11.91
CA VAL A 166 -0.02 17.48 11.04
C VAL A 166 0.70 16.12 11.14
N GLU A 167 2.03 16.11 11.15
CA GLU A 167 2.79 14.87 11.36
C GLU A 167 2.56 14.28 12.76
N GLY A 168 2.40 15.13 13.78
CA GLY A 168 2.00 14.73 15.13
C GLY A 168 0.62 14.07 15.15
N ALA A 169 -0.36 14.69 14.49
CA ALA A 169 -1.71 14.17 14.36
C ALA A 169 -1.73 12.81 13.64
N GLU A 170 -0.94 12.65 12.58
CA GLU A 170 -0.84 11.37 11.87
C GLU A 170 -0.29 10.26 12.77
N ARG A 171 0.77 10.55 13.54
CA ARG A 171 1.31 9.58 14.52
C ARG A 171 0.25 9.21 15.57
N MET A 172 -0.50 10.18 16.08
CA MET A 172 -1.59 9.92 17.03
C MET A 172 -2.68 9.04 16.43
N ALA A 173 -3.06 9.29 15.18
CA ALA A 173 -4.10 8.52 14.50
C ALA A 173 -3.64 7.08 14.23
N ARG A 174 -2.36 6.86 13.88
CA ARG A 174 -1.77 5.51 13.76
C ARG A 174 -1.77 4.75 15.08
N ILE A 175 -1.38 5.41 16.18
CA ILE A 175 -1.40 4.82 17.52
C ILE A 175 -2.84 4.43 17.91
N LEU A 176 -3.81 5.27 17.57
CA LEU A 176 -5.23 4.98 17.82
C LEU A 176 -5.69 3.75 17.02
N LEU A 177 -5.35 3.66 15.73
CA LEU A 177 -5.64 2.49 14.90
C LEU A 177 -5.01 1.20 15.48
N GLN A 178 -3.75 1.25 15.88
CA GLN A 178 -3.05 0.13 16.52
C GLN A 178 -3.70 -0.28 17.84
N ALA A 179 -4.10 0.69 18.68
CA ALA A 179 -4.79 0.43 19.94
C ALA A 179 -6.15 -0.25 19.72
N MET A 180 -6.80 0.02 18.59
CA MET A 180 -8.04 -0.64 18.15
C MET A 180 -7.81 -2.01 17.48
N GLY A 181 -6.56 -2.48 17.39
CA GLY A 181 -6.21 -3.77 16.79
C GLY A 181 -6.07 -3.75 15.27
N PHE A 182 -5.91 -2.57 14.65
CA PHE A 182 -5.69 -2.43 13.22
C PHE A 182 -4.24 -2.12 12.92
N ASP A 183 -3.64 -2.93 12.05
CA ASP A 183 -2.35 -2.59 11.43
C ASP A 183 -2.61 -1.70 10.21
N PHE A 184 -2.04 -0.50 10.20
CA PHE A 184 -2.22 0.46 9.11
C PHE A 184 -0.87 0.72 8.45
N SER A 185 -0.70 0.16 7.25
CA SER A 185 0.50 0.26 6.44
C SER A 185 0.51 1.46 5.46
N GLY A 186 -0.59 2.23 5.39
CA GLY A 186 -0.69 3.35 4.46
C GLY A 186 0.31 4.46 4.75
N GLU A 187 0.79 5.14 3.70
CA GLU A 187 1.77 6.22 3.81
C GLU A 187 1.22 7.42 4.58
N SER A 188 -0.10 7.67 4.50
CA SER A 188 -0.77 8.75 5.24
C SER A 188 -2.15 8.32 5.74
N VAL A 189 -2.44 8.59 7.02
CA VAL A 189 -3.77 8.32 7.62
C VAL A 189 -4.82 9.31 7.10
N ARG A 190 -4.43 10.58 6.90
CA ARG A 190 -5.35 11.65 6.46
C ARG A 190 -5.81 11.50 5.02
N ALA A 191 -4.96 10.95 4.15
CA ALA A 191 -5.28 10.70 2.74
C ALA A 191 -6.00 9.36 2.50
N SER A 192 -6.17 8.54 3.54
CA SER A 192 -6.72 7.20 3.39
C SER A 192 -8.24 7.22 3.25
N SER A 193 -8.77 6.56 2.21
CA SER A 193 -10.20 6.32 2.00
C SER A 193 -10.80 5.26 2.93
N ASN A 194 -9.98 4.55 3.73
CA ASN A 194 -10.44 3.57 4.70
C ASN A 194 -11.32 4.23 5.80
N PRO A 195 -12.58 3.81 6.00
CA PRO A 195 -13.49 4.42 6.98
C PRO A 195 -12.97 4.40 8.43
N ARG A 196 -12.05 3.49 8.78
CA ARG A 196 -11.42 3.44 10.12
C ARG A 196 -10.32 4.49 10.25
N ALA A 197 -9.50 4.66 9.22
CA ALA A 197 -8.48 5.71 9.17
C ALA A 197 -9.11 7.10 9.22
N VAL A 198 -10.19 7.32 8.43
CA VAL A 198 -10.97 8.57 8.46
C VAL A 198 -11.53 8.84 9.86
N ARG A 199 -12.10 7.83 10.53
CA ARG A 199 -12.57 7.98 11.91
C ARG A 199 -11.46 8.30 12.90
N ALA A 200 -10.32 7.61 12.81
CA ALA A 200 -9.19 7.87 13.68
C ALA A 200 -8.64 9.29 13.48
N TRP A 201 -8.57 9.76 12.24
CA TRP A 201 -8.19 11.13 11.89
C TRP A 201 -9.14 12.16 12.49
N ASN A 202 -10.45 11.98 12.33
CA ASN A 202 -11.45 12.89 12.88
C ASN A 202 -11.40 12.97 14.41
N VAL A 203 -11.17 11.84 15.08
CA VAL A 203 -11.00 11.81 16.54
C VAL A 203 -9.78 12.61 16.98
N VAL A 204 -8.66 12.48 16.27
CA VAL A 204 -7.45 13.26 16.56
C VAL A 204 -7.66 14.75 16.29
N GLY A 205 -8.35 15.10 15.20
CA GLY A 205 -8.71 16.49 14.90
C GLY A 205 -9.51 17.14 16.03
N ALA A 206 -10.57 16.48 16.48
CA ALA A 206 -11.39 16.97 17.60
C ALA A 206 -10.59 17.11 18.91
N LEU A 207 -9.69 16.16 19.19
CA LEU A 207 -8.84 16.21 20.38
C LEU A 207 -7.87 17.40 20.36
N LEU A 208 -7.28 17.71 19.21
CA LEU A 208 -6.35 18.84 19.08
C LEU A 208 -7.10 20.18 19.17
N GLU A 209 -8.26 20.28 18.52
CA GLU A 209 -9.11 21.48 18.62
C GLU A 209 -9.52 21.75 20.08
N GLU A 210 -9.93 20.73 20.82
CA GLU A 210 -10.31 20.87 22.24
C GLU A 210 -9.11 21.18 23.15
N TYR A 211 -7.95 20.56 22.93
CA TYR A 211 -6.82 20.63 23.86
C TYR A 211 -6.06 21.96 23.78
N ASN A 212 -5.82 22.49 22.57
CA ASN A 212 -5.02 23.71 22.40
C ASN A 212 -5.58 24.67 21.35
N GLY A 213 -6.81 24.47 20.87
CA GLY A 213 -7.43 25.32 19.86
C GLY A 213 -6.80 25.17 18.48
N THR A 214 -6.03 24.11 18.23
CA THR A 214 -5.41 23.90 16.92
C THR A 214 -6.45 23.39 15.94
N ASP A 215 -6.76 24.20 14.94
CA ASP A 215 -7.54 23.76 13.79
C ASP A 215 -6.66 22.91 12.87
N LEU A 216 -6.77 21.59 13.03
CA LEU A 216 -6.02 20.62 12.23
C LEU A 216 -6.36 20.74 10.73
N SER A 217 -7.58 21.18 10.39
CA SER A 217 -7.98 21.37 8.98
C SER A 217 -7.20 22.52 8.36
N SER A 218 -7.14 23.67 9.05
CA SER A 218 -6.32 24.82 8.61
C SER A 218 -4.83 24.47 8.47
N ALA A 219 -4.26 23.67 9.40
CA ALA A 219 -2.87 23.24 9.30
C ALA A 219 -2.62 22.29 8.11
N VAL A 220 -3.59 21.42 7.77
CA VAL A 220 -3.53 20.59 6.56
C VAL A 220 -3.62 21.44 5.31
N ASP A 221 -4.57 22.37 5.25
CA ASP A 221 -4.75 23.28 4.11
C ASP A 221 -3.49 24.10 3.84
N ALA A 222 -2.84 24.61 4.89
CA ALA A 222 -1.57 25.34 4.80
C ALA A 222 -0.45 24.48 4.19
N LEU A 223 -0.33 23.21 4.59
CA LEU A 223 0.67 22.30 4.01
C LEU A 223 0.36 21.89 2.58
N GLU A 224 -0.91 21.75 2.23
CA GLU A 224 -1.32 21.47 0.86
C GLU A 224 -1.11 22.68 -0.07
N GLU A 225 -1.19 23.90 0.47
CA GLU A 225 -0.85 25.13 -0.22
C GLU A 225 0.67 25.32 -0.35
N GLU A 226 1.44 25.07 0.72
CA GLU A 226 2.91 25.04 0.66
C GLU A 226 3.43 23.95 -0.29
N GLY A 227 2.84 22.76 -0.26
CA GLY A 227 3.17 21.66 -1.17
C GLY A 227 2.80 21.95 -2.63
N ARG A 228 1.74 22.75 -2.86
CA ARG A 228 1.41 23.30 -4.20
C ARG A 228 2.44 24.33 -4.66
N ASN A 229 3.00 25.12 -3.75
CA ASN A 229 4.01 26.13 -4.04
C ASN A 229 5.45 25.57 -4.12
N LEU A 230 5.69 24.37 -3.58
CA LEU A 230 6.97 23.65 -3.61
C LEU A 230 6.99 22.49 -4.61
N ALA A 231 5.88 22.21 -5.29
CA ALA A 231 5.90 21.30 -6.42
C ALA A 231 6.98 21.79 -7.39
N PRO A 232 7.96 20.96 -7.78
CA PRO A 232 8.93 21.37 -8.77
C PRO A 232 8.16 21.90 -10.00
N ASP A 233 8.52 23.08 -10.47
CA ASP A 233 7.90 23.79 -11.61
C ASP A 233 7.83 22.94 -12.90
N CYS A 234 8.45 21.76 -12.93
CA CYS A 234 8.40 20.85 -14.06
C CYS A 234 7.26 19.83 -13.92
N SER A 235 6.33 19.86 -14.88
CA SER A 235 5.39 18.77 -15.16
C SER A 235 6.14 17.42 -15.27
N PRO A 236 5.52 16.28 -14.89
CA PRO A 236 6.06 14.94 -15.15
C PRO A 236 6.55 14.75 -16.59
N ILE A 237 5.81 15.29 -17.56
CA ILE A 237 6.20 15.27 -18.98
C ILE A 237 7.49 16.05 -19.19
N ALA A 238 7.60 17.26 -18.64
CA ALA A 238 8.79 18.09 -18.81
C ALA A 238 10.03 17.45 -18.17
N ALA A 239 9.89 16.81 -16.99
CA ALA A 239 10.98 16.09 -16.34
C ALA A 239 11.42 14.87 -17.16
N PHE A 240 10.46 14.09 -17.66
CA PHE A 240 10.71 12.94 -18.53
C PHE A 240 11.39 13.36 -19.84
N GLU A 241 10.83 14.34 -20.54
CA GLU A 241 11.35 14.85 -21.81
C GLU A 241 12.75 15.45 -21.65
N ALA A 242 13.04 16.12 -20.53
CA ALA A 242 14.38 16.61 -20.23
C ALA A 242 15.40 15.46 -20.09
N GLY A 243 15.04 14.39 -19.36
CA GLY A 243 15.89 13.21 -19.20
C GLY A 243 16.14 12.48 -20.53
N VAL A 244 15.08 12.26 -21.31
CA VAL A 244 15.20 11.63 -22.64
C VAL A 244 16.00 12.50 -23.60
N SER A 245 15.77 13.81 -23.62
CA SER A 245 16.50 14.74 -24.48
C SER A 245 17.99 14.76 -24.15
N ALA A 246 18.36 14.79 -22.86
CA ALA A 246 19.75 14.70 -22.42
C ALA A 246 20.42 13.40 -22.91
N ALA A 247 19.78 12.25 -22.66
CA ALA A 247 20.31 10.95 -23.09
C ALA A 247 20.39 10.84 -24.63
N LEU A 248 19.43 11.41 -25.36
CA LEU A 248 19.44 11.41 -26.82
C LEU A 248 20.57 12.28 -27.39
N GLN A 249 20.90 13.41 -26.77
CA GLN A 249 22.05 14.22 -27.17
C GLN A 249 23.36 13.44 -27.01
N GLU A 250 23.50 12.68 -25.92
CA GLU A 250 24.67 11.82 -25.69
C GLU A 250 24.73 10.65 -26.68
N ALA A 251 23.59 10.05 -27.01
CA ALA A 251 23.46 8.96 -27.98
C ALA A 251 23.43 9.42 -29.45
N LYS A 252 23.59 10.71 -29.74
CA LYS A 252 23.48 11.24 -31.10
C LYS A 252 24.52 10.60 -32.03
N GLY A 253 24.04 9.98 -33.11
CA GLY A 253 24.89 9.30 -34.09
C GLY A 253 25.43 7.93 -33.61
N LEU A 254 24.94 7.43 -32.48
CA LEU A 254 25.25 6.09 -32.00
C LEU A 254 24.77 5.05 -33.01
N SER A 255 25.68 4.13 -33.37
CA SER A 255 25.37 3.01 -34.27
C SER A 255 24.76 1.87 -33.47
N VAL A 256 23.56 1.47 -33.88
CA VAL A 256 22.86 0.27 -33.40
C VAL A 256 22.74 -0.74 -34.53
N VAL A 257 22.55 -2.01 -34.19
CA VAL A 257 22.06 -3.04 -35.12
C VAL A 257 20.56 -3.18 -34.89
N PHE A 258 19.77 -3.11 -35.95
CA PHE A 258 18.32 -3.30 -35.89
C PHE A 258 17.98 -4.75 -36.23
N SER A 259 17.09 -5.39 -35.47
CA SER A 259 16.50 -6.69 -35.81
C SER A 259 14.99 -6.62 -35.67
N SER A 260 14.28 -6.79 -36.78
CA SER A 260 12.82 -6.81 -36.79
C SER A 260 12.29 -8.01 -36.00
N MET A 261 11.39 -7.76 -35.05
CA MET A 261 10.68 -8.80 -34.28
C MET A 261 9.30 -9.14 -34.84
N LEU A 262 8.83 -8.35 -35.82
CA LEU A 262 7.53 -8.54 -36.46
C LEU A 262 7.42 -9.91 -37.12
N GLN A 263 6.45 -10.72 -36.70
CA GLN A 263 6.16 -12.01 -37.34
C GLN A 263 5.39 -11.85 -38.66
N ASP A 264 4.55 -10.81 -38.75
CA ASP A 264 3.77 -10.52 -39.94
C ASP A 264 4.64 -9.98 -41.08
N ARG A 265 4.53 -10.61 -42.26
CA ARG A 265 5.23 -10.27 -43.50
C ARG A 265 4.33 -9.55 -44.52
N THR A 266 3.33 -8.82 -44.05
CA THR A 266 2.53 -7.93 -44.90
C THR A 266 3.40 -6.90 -45.63
N ARG A 267 2.86 -6.35 -46.73
CA ARG A 267 3.51 -5.28 -47.48
C ARG A 267 3.80 -4.04 -46.61
N GLN A 268 3.00 -3.81 -45.57
CA GLN A 268 3.21 -2.70 -44.64
C GLN A 268 4.48 -2.88 -43.81
N ASN A 269 4.82 -4.12 -43.44
CA ASN A 269 6.00 -4.46 -42.64
C ASN A 269 7.25 -4.77 -43.48
N ALA A 270 7.13 -4.81 -44.82
CA ALA A 270 8.23 -5.17 -45.71
C ALA A 270 9.48 -4.31 -45.50
N VAL A 271 9.30 -3.04 -45.12
CA VAL A 271 10.41 -2.13 -44.82
C VAL A 271 11.22 -2.57 -43.59
N TYR A 272 10.57 -3.07 -42.53
CA TYR A 272 11.26 -3.56 -41.34
C TYR A 272 12.07 -4.82 -41.67
N HIS A 273 11.45 -5.77 -42.39
CA HIS A 273 12.13 -7.00 -42.82
C HIS A 273 13.34 -6.74 -43.73
N ALA A 274 13.22 -5.77 -44.65
CA ALA A 274 14.32 -5.40 -45.56
C ALA A 274 15.54 -4.82 -44.83
N HIS A 275 15.33 -4.24 -43.65
CA HIS A 275 16.37 -3.60 -42.85
C HIS A 275 16.84 -4.42 -41.64
N SER A 276 16.22 -5.58 -41.38
CA SER A 276 16.61 -6.47 -40.29
C SER A 276 18.07 -6.92 -40.47
N GLY A 277 18.84 -6.81 -39.40
CA GLY A 277 20.27 -7.05 -39.32
C GLY A 277 21.17 -5.91 -39.80
N GLN A 278 20.60 -4.81 -40.28
CA GLN A 278 21.40 -3.67 -40.73
C GLN A 278 21.77 -2.73 -39.58
N ARG A 279 22.87 -1.99 -39.77
CA ARG A 279 23.26 -0.91 -38.88
C ARG A 279 22.44 0.35 -39.17
N ALA A 280 21.99 1.01 -38.12
CA ALA A 280 21.31 2.29 -38.17
C ALA A 280 21.89 3.27 -37.15
N ALA A 281 21.61 4.55 -37.32
CA ALA A 281 21.93 5.60 -36.36
C ALA A 281 20.67 6.01 -35.59
N ILE A 282 20.77 6.23 -34.28
CA ILE A 282 19.69 6.85 -33.51
C ILE A 282 19.58 8.33 -33.88
N VAL A 283 18.40 8.77 -34.30
CA VAL A 283 18.14 10.14 -34.79
C VAL A 283 17.04 10.88 -34.03
N GLY A 284 16.29 10.20 -33.16
CA GLY A 284 15.21 10.82 -32.40
C GLY A 284 14.47 9.86 -31.49
N VAL A 285 13.44 10.37 -30.81
CA VAL A 285 12.47 9.57 -30.06
C VAL A 285 11.29 9.22 -30.99
N GLY A 286 10.78 7.99 -30.89
CA GLY A 286 9.63 7.53 -31.69
C GLY A 286 8.26 7.95 -31.14
N ILE A 287 8.23 8.62 -29.99
CA ILE A 287 7.03 8.92 -29.23
C ILE A 287 6.36 10.18 -29.80
N SER A 288 5.15 10.03 -30.35
CA SER A 288 4.24 11.13 -30.69
C SER A 288 3.11 11.21 -29.65
N PRO A 289 3.06 12.26 -28.80
CA PRO A 289 2.00 12.42 -27.80
C PRO A 289 0.58 12.40 -28.37
N ALA A 290 0.42 12.84 -29.63
CA ALA A 290 -0.87 12.85 -30.31
C ALA A 290 -1.40 11.44 -30.69
N GLN A 291 -0.56 10.40 -30.59
CA GLN A 291 -0.91 9.02 -30.95
C GLN A 291 -1.07 8.11 -29.72
N GLU A 292 -0.83 8.63 -28.51
CA GLU A 292 -0.80 7.85 -27.27
C GLU A 292 -2.12 7.13 -26.96
N SER A 293 -3.27 7.75 -27.27
CA SER A 293 -4.58 7.15 -26.97
C SER A 293 -4.87 5.85 -27.72
N GLY A 294 -4.07 5.51 -28.73
CA GLY A 294 -4.21 4.27 -29.51
C GLY A 294 -3.11 3.24 -29.24
N TRP A 295 -2.20 3.49 -28.31
CA TRP A 295 -1.11 2.57 -27.99
C TRP A 295 -1.55 1.62 -26.88
N ASP A 296 -1.35 0.31 -27.10
CA ASP A 296 -1.36 -0.63 -25.99
C ASP A 296 -0.01 -0.63 -25.26
N GLU A 297 -0.01 -1.14 -24.03
CA GLU A 297 1.14 -1.15 -23.10
C GLU A 297 2.39 -1.88 -23.65
N GLU A 298 2.24 -2.68 -24.70
CA GLU A 298 3.30 -3.47 -25.33
C GLU A 298 3.83 -2.83 -26.63
N SER A 299 3.19 -1.75 -27.12
CA SER A 299 3.33 -1.24 -28.49
C SER A 299 4.05 0.11 -28.66
N LEU A 300 4.81 0.58 -27.67
CA LEU A 300 5.52 1.86 -27.79
C LEU A 300 6.80 1.75 -28.65
N PRO A 301 6.90 2.39 -29.83
CA PRO A 301 8.20 2.61 -30.46
C PRO A 301 8.98 3.66 -29.66
N PHE A 302 10.14 3.28 -29.15
CA PHE A 302 10.90 4.11 -28.20
C PHE A 302 11.87 5.05 -28.92
N VAL A 303 12.35 4.68 -30.09
CA VAL A 303 13.44 5.38 -30.78
C VAL A 303 13.20 5.44 -32.27
N LYS A 304 13.62 6.55 -32.88
CA LYS A 304 13.68 6.69 -34.33
C LYS A 304 15.10 6.42 -34.79
N ILE A 305 15.25 5.46 -35.69
CA ILE A 305 16.54 5.11 -36.29
C ILE A 305 16.57 5.52 -37.76
N ARG A 306 17.78 5.75 -38.30
CA ARG A 306 18.03 6.03 -39.71
C ARG A 306 19.08 5.09 -40.28
N PHE A 307 18.73 4.41 -41.37
CA PHE A 307 19.63 3.53 -42.12
C PHE A 307 20.51 4.33 -43.09
N ARG A 308 21.52 3.68 -43.68
CA ARG A 308 22.45 4.31 -44.62
C ARG A 308 21.80 4.79 -45.92
N ASP A 309 20.72 4.15 -46.33
CA ASP A 309 19.94 4.52 -47.51
C ASP A 309 18.98 5.71 -47.24
N GLY A 310 18.96 6.23 -46.01
CA GLY A 310 18.14 7.36 -45.59
C GLY A 310 16.76 6.97 -45.08
N VAL A 311 16.39 5.69 -45.09
CA VAL A 311 15.13 5.22 -44.50
C VAL A 311 15.14 5.45 -43.00
N GLU A 312 14.04 6.00 -42.47
CA GLU A 312 13.83 6.17 -41.03
C GLU A 312 12.69 5.30 -40.55
N LEU A 313 12.91 4.56 -39.46
CA LEU A 313 11.90 3.72 -38.85
C LEU A 313 11.74 4.06 -37.36
N PRO A 314 10.49 4.14 -36.86
CA PRO A 314 10.23 4.01 -35.43
C PRO A 314 10.42 2.53 -35.05
N VAL A 315 11.17 2.25 -33.99
CA VAL A 315 11.49 0.88 -33.56
C VAL A 315 11.41 0.72 -32.05
N PHE A 316 11.20 -0.51 -31.61
CA PHE A 316 11.24 -0.85 -30.20
C PHE A 316 12.68 -0.94 -29.70
N GLY A 317 12.92 -0.62 -28.42
CA GLY A 317 14.27 -0.72 -27.84
C GLY A 317 14.78 -2.16 -27.84
N GLU A 318 13.88 -3.14 -27.73
CA GLU A 318 14.21 -4.57 -27.83
C GLU A 318 14.59 -5.05 -29.24
N GLU A 319 14.28 -4.26 -30.26
CA GLU A 319 14.71 -4.51 -31.65
C GLU A 319 16.09 -3.92 -31.94
N LEU A 320 16.72 -3.27 -30.96
CA LEU A 320 17.99 -2.58 -31.11
C LEU A 320 19.08 -3.20 -30.25
N PHE A 321 20.25 -3.36 -30.85
CA PHE A 321 21.42 -3.96 -30.21
C PHE A 321 22.62 -3.01 -30.30
N SER A 322 23.24 -2.75 -29.15
CA SER A 322 24.50 -2.01 -29.05
C SER A 322 25.18 -2.33 -27.72
N ASP A 323 26.50 -2.48 -27.75
CA ASP A 323 27.33 -2.63 -26.54
C ASP A 323 27.78 -1.26 -25.98
N ASP A 324 27.31 -0.15 -26.55
CA ASP A 324 27.67 1.20 -26.15
C ASP A 324 26.83 1.65 -24.93
N ASP A 325 27.48 2.04 -23.83
CA ASP A 325 26.82 2.47 -22.60
C ASP A 325 25.81 3.61 -22.79
N ARG A 326 26.01 4.45 -23.82
CA ARG A 326 25.07 5.55 -24.13
C ARG A 326 23.73 5.02 -24.65
N PHE A 327 23.72 3.85 -25.29
CA PHE A 327 22.48 3.18 -25.67
C PHE A 327 21.72 2.70 -24.43
N LEU A 328 22.41 2.08 -23.47
CA LEU A 328 21.82 1.65 -22.20
C LEU A 328 21.28 2.82 -21.38
N ALA A 329 21.99 3.96 -21.36
CA ALA A 329 21.55 5.18 -20.73
C ALA A 329 20.27 5.74 -21.39
N LEU A 330 20.22 5.76 -22.73
CA LEU A 330 19.03 6.18 -23.47
C LEU A 330 17.83 5.27 -23.20
N CYS A 331 18.02 3.95 -23.28
CA CYS A 331 16.99 2.97 -22.92
C CYS A 331 16.51 3.18 -21.50
N SER A 332 17.42 3.35 -20.53
CA SER A 332 17.07 3.58 -19.13
C SER A 332 16.29 4.88 -18.93
N ALA A 333 16.64 5.97 -19.62
CA ALA A 333 15.92 7.23 -19.53
C ALA A 333 14.48 7.11 -20.06
N VAL A 334 14.30 6.42 -21.19
CA VAL A 334 12.98 6.21 -21.78
C VAL A 334 12.15 5.23 -20.94
N PHE A 335 12.66 4.01 -20.71
CA PHE A 335 11.94 2.97 -19.98
C PHE A 335 11.76 3.29 -18.50
N GLY A 336 12.73 3.95 -17.88
CA GLY A 336 12.66 4.37 -16.49
C GLY A 336 11.53 5.35 -16.24
N GLY A 337 11.26 6.27 -17.18
CA GLY A 337 10.11 7.17 -17.09
C GLY A 337 8.78 6.42 -17.18
N TYR A 338 8.61 5.52 -18.14
CA TYR A 338 7.38 4.72 -18.24
C TYR A 338 7.20 3.78 -17.04
N GLY A 339 8.27 3.11 -16.59
CA GLY A 339 8.24 2.27 -15.40
C GLY A 339 7.91 3.06 -14.13
N ALA A 340 8.53 4.23 -13.95
CA ALA A 340 8.22 5.12 -12.82
C ALA A 340 6.76 5.56 -12.83
N ALA A 341 6.17 5.86 -13.99
CA ALA A 341 4.75 6.20 -14.07
C ALA A 341 3.84 5.02 -13.71
N ARG A 342 4.20 3.80 -14.14
CA ARG A 342 3.43 2.58 -13.83
C ARG A 342 3.44 2.22 -12.36
N ASP A 343 4.59 2.35 -11.71
CA ASP A 343 4.78 2.02 -10.30
C ASP A 343 4.08 3.04 -9.37
N VAL A 344 3.63 4.18 -9.90
CA VAL A 344 2.82 5.13 -9.15
C VAL A 344 1.37 4.68 -9.13
N ALA A 345 0.86 4.41 -7.92
CA ALA A 345 -0.52 4.06 -7.63
C ALA A 345 -1.10 2.95 -8.54
N ASP A 346 -0.23 2.06 -9.02
CA ASP A 346 -0.53 0.86 -9.82
C ASP A 346 -1.40 1.10 -11.07
N GLY A 347 -1.22 2.18 -11.85
CA GLY A 347 -2.23 2.47 -12.90
C GLY A 347 -1.89 3.31 -14.13
N PHE A 348 -0.73 3.98 -14.23
CA PHE A 348 -0.50 4.85 -15.39
C PHE A 348 0.29 4.16 -16.50
N ALA A 349 -0.29 4.08 -17.70
CA ALA A 349 0.40 3.64 -18.92
C ALA A 349 1.72 4.39 -19.22
N GLY A 350 1.89 5.63 -18.75
CA GLY A 350 3.11 6.41 -18.95
C GLY A 350 3.04 7.85 -18.40
N PRO A 351 4.12 8.65 -18.57
CA PRO A 351 4.22 10.00 -18.02
C PRO A 351 3.15 10.98 -18.53
N TYR A 352 2.66 10.78 -19.76
CA TYR A 352 1.62 11.63 -20.33
C TYR A 352 0.23 11.29 -19.78
N HIS A 353 -0.13 10.01 -19.68
CA HIS A 353 -1.33 9.56 -18.95
C HIS A 353 -1.32 10.05 -17.49
N LEU A 354 -0.19 9.90 -16.80
CA LEU A 354 0.00 10.44 -15.45
C LEU A 354 -0.17 11.97 -15.38
N ALA A 355 0.36 12.71 -16.34
CA ALA A 355 0.22 14.16 -16.35
C ALA A 355 -1.24 14.61 -16.51
N ARG A 356 -2.00 13.91 -17.36
CA ARG A 356 -3.41 14.19 -17.62
C ARG A 356 -4.32 13.81 -16.45
N ASP A 357 -4.20 12.57 -15.99
CA ASP A 357 -5.19 11.94 -15.10
C ASP A 357 -4.69 11.74 -13.66
N GLY A 358 -3.38 11.88 -13.43
CA GLY A 358 -2.76 11.70 -12.12
C GLY A 358 -3.05 12.85 -11.15
N SER A 359 -3.24 12.49 -9.88
CA SER A 359 -3.33 13.43 -8.78
C SER A 359 -2.00 14.17 -8.56
N ILE A 360 -2.01 15.24 -7.76
CA ILE A 360 -0.78 15.94 -7.38
C ILE A 360 0.20 14.99 -6.67
N SER A 361 -0.33 14.11 -5.81
CA SER A 361 0.47 13.10 -5.09
C SER A 361 1.14 12.14 -6.07
N ASP A 362 0.41 11.67 -7.09
CA ASP A 362 0.96 10.74 -8.11
C ASP A 362 2.11 11.39 -8.88
N LYS A 363 1.92 12.66 -9.26
CA LYS A 363 2.94 13.44 -9.98
C LYS A 363 4.20 13.65 -9.13
N GLN A 364 4.03 13.88 -7.83
CA GLN A 364 5.16 14.00 -6.90
C GLN A 364 5.88 12.67 -6.69
N ALA A 365 5.15 11.57 -6.54
CA ALA A 365 5.71 10.23 -6.42
C ALA A 365 6.54 9.86 -7.66
N PHE A 366 6.03 10.14 -8.85
CA PHE A 366 6.76 9.95 -10.10
C PHE A 366 8.08 10.73 -10.16
N LEU A 367 8.05 12.01 -9.77
CA LEU A 367 9.25 12.85 -9.79
C LEU A 367 10.28 12.42 -8.73
N ALA A 368 9.83 11.87 -7.60
CA ALA A 368 10.71 11.25 -6.63
C ALA A 368 11.35 9.98 -7.22
N GLU A 369 10.55 9.15 -7.87
CA GLU A 369 10.99 7.88 -8.45
C GLU A 369 11.99 8.08 -9.60
N LEU A 370 11.77 9.06 -10.48
CA LEU A 370 12.71 9.45 -11.53
C LEU A 370 14.08 9.88 -10.99
N LYS A 371 14.16 10.42 -9.76
CA LYS A 371 15.42 10.80 -9.12
C LYS A 371 16.13 9.62 -8.48
N VAL A 372 15.38 8.64 -7.97
CA VAL A 372 15.91 7.47 -7.26
C VAL A 372 16.34 6.38 -8.23
N LYS A 373 15.55 6.12 -9.27
CA LYS A 373 15.91 5.22 -10.36
C LYS A 373 16.95 5.88 -11.26
N GLY A 374 18.20 5.84 -10.80
CA GLY A 374 19.35 5.91 -11.70
C GLY A 374 19.27 4.80 -12.76
N PRO A 375 20.12 4.82 -13.81
CA PRO A 375 20.04 3.96 -14.99
C PRO A 375 20.38 2.48 -14.70
N ASN A 376 19.66 1.84 -13.79
CA ASN A 376 19.86 0.45 -13.37
C ASN A 376 18.92 -0.50 -14.13
N PHE A 377 18.64 -0.22 -15.40
CA PHE A 377 18.04 -1.22 -16.28
C PHE A 377 19.16 -2.05 -16.91
N THR A 378 19.40 -3.24 -16.37
CA THR A 378 20.12 -4.28 -17.11
C THR A 378 19.20 -4.83 -18.18
N CYS A 379 19.33 -4.31 -19.41
CA CYS A 379 18.75 -4.96 -20.57
C CYS A 379 19.48 -6.29 -20.78
N VAL A 380 18.86 -7.39 -20.33
CA VAL A 380 19.40 -8.73 -20.59
C VAL A 380 19.02 -9.08 -22.02
N GLN A 381 20.00 -9.04 -22.92
CA GLN A 381 19.82 -9.47 -24.30
C GLN A 381 19.24 -10.90 -24.31
N ALA A 382 18.14 -11.08 -25.04
CA ALA A 382 17.45 -12.36 -25.06
C ALA A 382 18.37 -13.48 -25.60
N PRO A 383 18.35 -14.69 -25.01
CA PRO A 383 19.30 -15.75 -25.38
C PRO A 383 19.14 -16.25 -26.82
N TRP A 384 18.00 -15.97 -27.46
CA TRP A 384 17.69 -16.35 -28.84
C TRP A 384 18.19 -15.34 -29.88
N THR A 385 18.84 -14.22 -29.49
CA THR A 385 19.44 -13.33 -30.50
C THR A 385 20.46 -14.12 -31.33
N PRO A 386 20.30 -14.20 -32.66
CA PRO A 386 21.15 -15.01 -33.51
C PRO A 386 22.64 -14.71 -33.26
N SER A 387 23.48 -15.75 -33.23
CA SER A 387 24.92 -15.62 -32.96
C SER A 387 25.66 -14.72 -33.95
N GLU A 388 25.09 -14.51 -35.13
CA GLU A 388 25.53 -13.58 -36.17
C GLU A 388 25.30 -12.09 -35.83
N PHE A 389 24.44 -11.80 -34.84
CA PHE A 389 24.22 -10.46 -34.28
C PHE A 389 24.95 -10.20 -32.97
N ARG A 390 25.56 -11.23 -32.37
CA ARG A 390 26.59 -10.98 -31.35
C ARG A 390 27.68 -10.22 -32.07
N ALA A 391 28.06 -9.05 -31.56
CA ALA A 391 29.20 -8.30 -32.07
C ALA A 391 30.45 -9.17 -31.87
N GLY A 392 30.67 -10.11 -32.79
CA GLY A 392 31.87 -10.90 -32.84
C GLY A 392 32.98 -9.89 -33.08
N GLU A 393 33.94 -9.85 -32.15
CA GLU A 393 35.26 -9.31 -32.43
C GLU A 393 35.68 -9.92 -33.76
N SER A 394 35.64 -9.13 -34.83
CA SER A 394 36.17 -9.55 -36.11
C SER A 394 37.67 -9.67 -35.89
N ASN A 395 38.13 -10.86 -35.52
CA ASN A 395 39.53 -11.21 -35.56
C ASN A 395 40.00 -10.85 -36.97
N PRO A 396 40.94 -9.90 -37.12
CA PRO A 396 41.40 -9.49 -38.43
C PRO A 396 41.95 -10.75 -39.09
N SER A 397 41.34 -11.13 -40.21
CA SER A 397 41.76 -12.31 -40.95
C SER A 397 43.24 -12.15 -41.30
N THR A 398 44.06 -12.99 -40.70
CA THR A 398 45.41 -13.22 -41.18
C THR A 398 45.24 -13.92 -42.52
N LYS A 399 45.49 -13.16 -43.58
CA LYS A 399 45.59 -13.67 -44.95
C LYS A 399 46.55 -14.88 -44.96
N TYR A 400 46.06 -16.00 -45.45
CA TYR A 400 46.85 -17.01 -46.14
C TYR A 400 46.18 -17.29 -47.48
#